data_AF-X0SGW1-F1
#
_entry.id   AF-X0SGW1-F1
#
_cell.length_a   1.000
_cell.length_b   1.000
_cell.length_c   1.000
_cell.angle_alpha   90.00
_cell.angle_beta   90.00
_cell.angle_gamma   90.00
#
_symmetry.space_group_name_H-M   'P 1'
#
loop_
_entity.id
_entity.type
_entity.pdbx_description
1 polymer ?
#
loop_
_entity_poly.entity_id
_entity_poly.type
_entity_poly.pdbx_seq_one_letter_code
_entity_poly.pdbx_strand_id
1 'polypeptide(L)'
;MTSGNGSPSLSVESDQPSWLRAKLADFLTLSRVVIGLVILALSFVGSDAYMAVVILLIIGGITDVFDGRAARRYLGEKREGALGKHDLEIDIFFVLCALAYFSFSEIVIPKLMGLGWIGVALIAIAAYKGKPKILLIFEIPAILALIISAGLYDLGVFLSIVVPALFAGTVINHKRIRYQLF
;
A
#
# COMPACT_ATOMS: atom_id res chain seq x y z
N MET A 1 -57.61 20.91 18.57
CA MET A 1 -56.54 21.80 19.07
C MET A 1 -55.56 20.95 19.86
N THR A 2 -54.40 20.63 19.27
CA THR A 2 -53.10 20.23 19.84
C THR A 2 -52.22 19.96 18.61
N SER A 3 -51.49 20.94 18.06
CA SER A 3 -50.12 21.35 18.45
C SER A 3 -49.28 20.14 18.84
N GLY A 4 -48.23 19.69 18.14
CA GLY A 4 -47.30 20.34 17.24
C GLY A 4 -45.89 19.99 17.75
N ASN A 5 -45.11 19.20 17.01
CA ASN A 5 -43.64 19.21 17.06
C ASN A 5 -43.05 18.29 15.98
N GLY A 6 -42.98 18.82 14.76
CA GLY A 6 -42.10 18.28 13.73
C GLY A 6 -40.75 18.96 13.88
N SER A 7 -39.80 18.30 14.55
CA SER A 7 -38.41 18.74 14.58
C SER A 7 -37.81 18.53 13.18
N PRO A 8 -37.33 19.57 12.48
CA PRO A 8 -36.58 19.38 11.25
C PRO A 8 -35.20 18.85 11.63
N SER A 9 -34.96 17.56 11.37
CA SER A 9 -33.62 17.00 11.42
C SER A 9 -32.80 17.67 10.33
N LEU A 10 -31.99 18.65 10.72
CA LEU A 10 -30.92 19.21 9.90
C LEU A 10 -29.89 18.11 9.65
N SER A 11 -30.12 17.29 8.62
CA SER A 11 -29.06 16.57 7.94
C SER A 11 -28.18 17.63 7.30
N VAL A 12 -27.14 18.05 8.03
CA VAL A 12 -25.98 18.75 7.45
C VAL A 12 -25.29 17.74 6.57
N GLU A 13 -25.87 17.53 5.39
CA GLU A 13 -25.27 16.83 4.28
C GLU A 13 -24.07 17.69 3.89
N SER A 14 -22.90 17.29 4.36
CA SER A 14 -21.65 17.95 4.05
C SER A 14 -21.39 17.77 2.55
N ASP A 15 -21.90 18.71 1.76
CA ASP A 15 -21.66 18.94 0.34
C ASP A 15 -20.19 19.34 0.11
N GLN A 16 -19.27 18.50 0.59
CA GLN A 16 -17.88 18.64 0.24
C GLN A 16 -17.72 18.09 -1.19
N PRO A 17 -17.11 18.87 -2.11
CA PRO A 17 -17.12 18.53 -3.51
C PRO A 17 -16.49 17.16 -3.79
N SER A 18 -17.26 16.26 -4.39
CA SER A 18 -16.82 14.92 -4.80
C SER A 18 -15.53 14.93 -5.66
N TRP A 19 -15.26 16.03 -6.37
CA TRP A 19 -14.08 16.21 -7.21
C TRP A 19 -12.77 16.41 -6.44
N LEU A 20 -12.78 17.09 -5.28
CA LEU A 20 -11.58 17.27 -4.45
C LEU A 20 -11.16 15.92 -3.83
N ARG A 21 -12.14 15.08 -3.54
CA ARG A 21 -11.94 13.80 -2.86
C ARG A 21 -11.44 12.71 -3.80
N ALA A 22 -11.92 12.69 -5.05
CA ALA A 22 -11.34 11.87 -6.11
C ALA A 22 -9.87 12.23 -6.36
N LYS A 23 -9.54 13.53 -6.43
CA LYS A 23 -8.15 13.99 -6.54
C LYS A 23 -7.27 13.58 -5.36
N LEU A 24 -7.84 13.42 -4.16
CA LEU A 24 -7.07 13.00 -2.99
C LEU A 24 -6.65 11.53 -3.08
N ALA A 25 -7.56 10.64 -3.48
CA ALA A 25 -7.25 9.23 -3.73
C ALA A 25 -6.17 9.12 -4.82
N ASP A 26 -6.38 9.79 -5.95
CA ASP A 26 -5.42 9.79 -7.06
C ASP A 26 -4.04 10.34 -6.63
N PHE A 27 -4.02 11.37 -5.78
CA PHE A 27 -2.78 11.92 -5.23
C PHE A 27 -2.06 10.95 -4.29
N LEU A 28 -2.81 10.22 -3.44
CA LEU A 28 -2.25 9.19 -2.57
C LEU A 28 -1.67 8.04 -3.38
N THR A 29 -2.37 7.58 -4.41
CA THR A 29 -1.87 6.54 -5.31
C THR A 29 -0.63 7.02 -6.08
N LEU A 30 -0.63 8.25 -6.59
CA LEU A 30 0.53 8.86 -7.25
C LEU A 30 1.73 9.00 -6.29
N SER A 31 1.47 9.32 -5.02
CA SER A 31 2.53 9.44 -4.02
C SER A 31 3.27 8.11 -3.83
N ARG A 32 2.58 6.96 -3.90
CA ARG A 32 3.21 5.64 -3.83
C ARG A 32 4.16 5.39 -5.00
N VAL A 33 3.79 5.82 -6.21
CA VAL A 33 4.68 5.74 -7.38
C VAL A 33 5.94 6.57 -7.16
N VAL A 34 5.78 7.81 -6.66
CA VAL A 34 6.92 8.70 -6.37
C VAL A 34 7.82 8.11 -5.28
N ILE A 35 7.24 7.62 -4.17
CA ILE A 35 8.00 6.98 -3.08
C ILE A 35 8.74 5.74 -3.60
N GLY A 36 8.09 4.90 -4.42
CA GLY A 36 8.72 3.73 -5.05
C GLY A 36 9.93 4.11 -5.89
N LEU A 37 9.80 5.13 -6.75
CA LEU A 37 10.92 5.64 -7.55
C LEU A 37 12.06 6.18 -6.67
N VAL A 38 11.75 6.87 -5.57
CA VAL A 38 12.76 7.34 -4.62
C VAL A 38 13.47 6.17 -3.95
N ILE A 39 12.76 5.14 -3.51
CA ILE A 39 13.34 3.91 -2.94
C ILE A 39 14.27 3.23 -3.97
N LEU A 40 13.84 3.15 -5.23
CA LEU A 40 14.66 2.60 -6.29
C LEU A 40 15.92 3.43 -6.52
N ALA A 41 15.83 4.77 -6.49
CA ALA A 41 17.00 5.64 -6.59
C ALA A 41 17.96 5.47 -5.39
N LEU A 42 17.42 5.28 -4.18
CA LEU A 42 18.22 5.00 -2.98
C LEU A 42 18.99 3.68 -3.08
N SER A 43 18.62 2.76 -3.98
CA SER A 43 19.37 1.52 -4.19
C SER A 43 20.80 1.76 -4.69
N PHE A 44 21.05 2.90 -5.34
CA PHE A 44 22.39 3.30 -5.76
C PHE A 44 23.25 3.86 -4.61
N VAL A 45 22.61 4.27 -3.50
CA VAL A 45 23.31 4.68 -2.27
C VAL A 45 23.74 3.46 -1.46
N GLY A 46 23.00 2.35 -1.57
CA GLY A 46 23.31 1.09 -0.90
C GLY A 46 22.80 1.04 0.54
N SER A 47 23.46 0.25 1.38
CA SER A 47 23.04 -0.05 2.77
C SER A 47 22.81 1.16 3.67
N ASP A 48 23.53 2.26 3.43
CA ASP A 48 23.45 3.46 4.26
C ASP A 48 22.08 4.13 4.19
N ALA A 49 21.32 3.87 3.11
CA ALA A 49 19.96 4.38 2.94
C ALA A 49 18.89 3.50 3.60
N TYR A 50 19.25 2.41 4.28
CA TYR A 50 18.29 1.41 4.78
C TYR A 50 17.22 2.02 5.68
N MET A 51 17.62 2.85 6.65
CA MET A 51 16.67 3.50 7.56
C MET A 51 15.70 4.43 6.82
N ALA A 52 16.19 5.18 5.83
CA ALA A 52 15.34 6.03 5.01
C ALA A 52 14.33 5.20 4.21
N VAL A 53 14.76 4.08 3.63
CA VAL A 53 13.87 3.16 2.91
C VAL A 53 12.83 2.54 3.84
N VAL A 54 13.19 2.08 5.03
CA VAL A 54 12.23 1.55 6.01
C VAL A 54 11.16 2.60 6.35
N ILE A 55 11.56 3.85 6.61
CA ILE A 55 10.63 4.94 6.89
C ILE A 55 9.71 5.20 5.69
N LEU A 56 10.26 5.27 4.47
CA LEU A 56 9.49 5.46 3.24
C LEU A 56 8.51 4.31 2.98
N LEU A 57 8.90 3.06 3.25
CA LEU A 57 8.02 1.89 3.16
C LEU A 57 6.85 1.99 4.14
N ILE A 58 7.10 2.42 5.36
CA ILE A 58 6.04 2.61 6.37
C ILE A 58 5.12 3.75 5.96
N ILE A 59 5.66 4.88 5.49
CA ILE A 59 4.85 6.00 4.98
C ILE A 59 3.99 5.53 3.80
N GLY A 60 4.57 4.79 2.85
CA GLY A 60 3.84 4.22 1.71
C GLY A 60 2.70 3.28 2.15
N GLY A 61 2.98 2.37 3.08
CA GLY A 61 1.96 1.48 3.65
C GLY A 61 0.87 2.21 4.43
N ILE A 62 1.22 3.30 5.12
CA ILE A 62 0.22 4.18 5.76
C ILE A 62 -0.67 4.82 4.68
N THR A 63 -0.08 5.38 3.62
CA THR A 63 -0.86 6.01 2.54
C THR A 63 -1.84 5.05 1.86
N ASP A 64 -1.48 3.78 1.69
CA ASP A 64 -2.39 2.73 1.19
C ASP A 64 -3.60 2.53 2.11
N VAL A 65 -3.37 2.35 3.43
CA VAL A 65 -4.46 2.17 4.40
C VAL A 65 -5.40 3.38 4.42
N PHE A 66 -4.87 4.59 4.27
CA PHE A 66 -5.67 5.81 4.20
C PHE A 66 -6.47 5.92 2.92
N ASP A 67 -5.88 5.60 1.76
CA ASP A 67 -6.54 5.60 0.46
C ASP A 67 -7.71 4.60 0.43
N GLY A 68 -7.47 3.36 0.85
CA GLY A 68 -8.51 2.34 0.93
C GLY A 68 -9.65 2.70 1.89
N ARG A 69 -9.38 3.42 2.99
CA ARG A 69 -10.43 3.93 3.89
C ARG A 69 -11.20 5.09 3.28
N ALA A 70 -10.52 5.99 2.56
CA ALA A 70 -11.16 7.11 1.87
C ALA A 70 -12.10 6.56 0.79
N ALA A 71 -11.62 5.68 -0.10
CA ALA A 71 -12.41 5.10 -1.18
C ALA A 71 -13.71 4.46 -0.67
N ARG A 72 -13.64 3.60 0.36
CA ARG A 72 -14.82 2.89 0.90
C ARG A 72 -15.83 3.79 1.60
N ARG A 73 -15.36 4.81 2.33
CA ARG A 73 -16.25 5.71 3.07
C ARG A 73 -17.09 6.60 2.15
N TYR A 74 -16.63 6.84 0.93
CA TYR A 74 -17.23 7.83 0.04
C TYR A 74 -17.86 7.24 -1.23
N LEU A 75 -17.37 6.11 -1.75
CA LEU A 75 -17.92 5.49 -2.97
C LEU A 75 -18.92 4.35 -2.66
N GLY A 76 -19.00 3.88 -1.41
CA GLY A 76 -19.81 2.72 -1.01
C GLY A 76 -19.20 1.40 -1.51
N GLU A 77 -19.63 0.27 -0.95
CA GLU A 77 -19.07 -1.07 -1.20
C GLU A 77 -19.06 -1.54 -2.67
N LYS A 78 -19.70 -0.81 -3.59
CA LYS A 78 -19.92 -1.22 -4.99
C LYS A 78 -19.33 -0.30 -6.06
N ARG A 79 -18.55 0.73 -5.70
CA ARG A 79 -17.91 1.60 -6.70
C ARG A 79 -16.40 1.68 -6.48
N GLU A 80 -15.67 1.02 -7.36
CA GLU A 80 -14.23 1.23 -7.55
C GLU A 80 -14.04 2.58 -8.28
N GLY A 81 -13.16 3.45 -7.78
CA GLY A 81 -12.79 4.68 -8.48
C GLY A 81 -12.05 4.39 -9.79
N ALA A 82 -11.92 5.38 -10.69
CA ALA A 82 -11.23 5.21 -11.97
C ALA A 82 -9.76 4.74 -11.82
N LEU A 83 -9.06 5.18 -10.77
CA LEU A 83 -7.72 4.68 -10.40
C LEU A 83 -7.71 3.45 -9.50
N GLY A 84 -8.85 3.05 -8.91
CA GLY A 84 -8.95 1.83 -8.10
C GLY A 84 -8.62 0.57 -8.89
N LYS A 85 -8.75 0.62 -10.23
CA LYS A 85 -8.33 -0.45 -11.14
C LYS A 85 -6.80 -0.60 -11.21
N HIS A 86 -6.06 0.50 -11.04
CA HIS A 86 -4.60 0.55 -11.11
C HIS A 86 -3.92 0.52 -9.74
N ASP A 87 -4.67 0.64 -8.64
CA ASP A 87 -4.16 0.59 -7.26
C ASP A 87 -3.29 -0.67 -7.04
N LEU A 88 -3.79 -1.83 -7.48
CA LEU A 88 -3.06 -3.10 -7.41
C LEU A 88 -1.77 -3.11 -8.26
N GLU A 89 -1.79 -2.49 -9.44
CA GLU A 89 -0.60 -2.37 -10.28
C GLU A 89 0.46 -1.48 -9.61
N ILE A 90 0.01 -0.41 -8.96
CA ILE A 90 0.87 0.55 -8.26
C ILE A 90 1.43 -0.04 -6.98
N ASP A 91 0.67 -0.85 -6.24
CA ASP A 91 1.17 -1.58 -5.08
C ASP A 91 2.25 -2.59 -5.46
N ILE A 92 2.04 -3.34 -6.55
CA ILE A 92 3.07 -4.24 -7.07
C ILE A 92 4.30 -3.46 -7.50
N PHE A 93 4.14 -2.35 -8.21
CA PHE A 93 5.25 -1.48 -8.57
C PHE A 93 6.03 -1.02 -7.33
N PHE A 94 5.32 -0.61 -6.28
CA PHE A 94 5.91 -0.17 -5.01
C PHE A 94 6.70 -1.29 -4.32
N VAL A 95 6.08 -2.48 -4.21
CA VAL A 95 6.71 -3.69 -3.65
C VAL A 95 7.93 -4.10 -4.47
N LEU A 96 7.89 -3.95 -5.80
CA LEU A 96 9.02 -4.23 -6.67
C LEU A 96 10.18 -3.26 -6.48
N CYS A 97 9.88 -1.96 -6.30
CA CYS A 97 10.91 -0.98 -6.00
C CYS A 97 11.61 -1.31 -4.67
N ALA A 98 10.85 -1.74 -3.67
CA ALA A 98 11.39 -2.19 -2.40
C ALA A 98 12.30 -3.42 -2.56
N LEU A 99 11.86 -4.44 -3.30
CA LEU A 99 12.64 -5.64 -3.58
C LEU A 99 13.91 -5.34 -4.37
N ALA A 100 13.81 -4.46 -5.36
CA ALA A 100 14.93 -3.98 -6.14
C ALA A 100 15.96 -3.29 -5.24
N TYR A 101 15.51 -2.45 -4.29
CA TYR A 101 16.40 -1.85 -3.29
C TYR A 101 17.15 -2.90 -2.47
N PHE A 102 16.45 -3.88 -1.88
CA PHE A 102 17.09 -4.93 -1.09
C PHE A 102 18.11 -5.73 -1.91
N SER A 103 17.82 -6.00 -3.19
CA SER A 103 18.73 -6.76 -4.04
C SER A 103 19.91 -5.95 -4.56
N PHE A 104 19.71 -4.72 -5.04
CA PHE A 104 20.78 -3.91 -5.62
C PHE A 104 21.71 -3.32 -4.55
N SER A 105 21.20 -3.09 -3.34
CA SER A 105 22.00 -2.65 -2.20
C SER A 105 22.81 -3.78 -1.56
N GLU A 106 22.75 -5.00 -2.12
CA GLU A 106 23.40 -6.22 -1.59
C GLU A 106 22.95 -6.58 -0.16
N ILE A 107 21.74 -6.15 0.21
CA ILE A 107 21.15 -6.38 1.52
C ILE A 107 20.41 -7.71 1.50
N VAL A 108 21.02 -8.75 2.06
CA VAL A 108 20.46 -10.11 2.28
C VAL A 108 20.15 -10.91 1.00
N ILE A 109 19.70 -10.26 -0.08
CA ILE A 109 19.29 -10.91 -1.33
C ILE A 109 20.43 -10.79 -2.37
N PRO A 110 20.98 -11.91 -2.88
CA PRO A 110 21.92 -11.88 -3.99
C PRO A 110 21.32 -11.16 -5.20
N LYS A 111 22.11 -10.32 -5.90
CA LYS A 111 21.65 -9.55 -7.08
C LYS A 111 20.89 -10.40 -8.10
N LEU A 112 21.36 -11.63 -8.34
CA LEU A 112 20.73 -12.58 -9.25
C LEU A 112 19.29 -12.94 -8.84
N MET A 113 19.05 -13.11 -7.54
CA MET A 113 17.72 -13.47 -7.04
C MET A 113 16.74 -12.30 -7.16
N GLY A 114 17.16 -11.07 -6.85
CA GLY A 114 16.28 -9.91 -7.05
C GLY A 114 16.01 -9.60 -8.50
N LEU A 115 17.00 -9.74 -9.40
CA LEU A 115 16.77 -9.69 -10.85
C LEU A 115 15.76 -10.76 -11.30
N GLY A 116 15.89 -11.99 -10.78
CA GLY A 116 14.91 -13.04 -11.02
C GLY A 116 13.51 -12.64 -10.56
N TRP A 117 13.39 -12.03 -9.38
CA TRP A 117 12.11 -11.59 -8.83
C TRP A 117 11.47 -10.45 -9.61
N ILE A 118 12.27 -9.48 -10.07
CA ILE A 118 11.83 -8.44 -10.99
C ILE A 118 11.32 -9.06 -12.30
N GLY A 119 12.04 -10.06 -12.84
CA GLY A 119 11.62 -10.79 -14.03
C GLY A 119 10.28 -11.50 -13.85
N VAL A 120 10.08 -12.21 -12.73
CA VAL A 120 8.79 -12.86 -12.40
C VAL A 120 7.67 -11.83 -12.31
N ALA A 121 7.94 -10.66 -11.74
CA ALA A 121 6.95 -9.61 -11.61
C ALA A 121 6.56 -9.00 -12.96
N LEU A 122 7.55 -8.74 -13.83
CA LEU A 122 7.29 -8.28 -15.19
C LEU A 122 6.47 -9.31 -15.98
N ILE A 123 6.74 -10.61 -15.80
CA ILE A 123 5.93 -11.68 -16.37
C ILE A 123 4.51 -11.67 -15.78
N ALA A 124 4.35 -11.48 -14.47
CA ALA A 124 3.04 -11.40 -13.81
C ALA A 124 2.22 -10.21 -14.32
N ILE A 125 2.85 -9.05 -14.51
CA ILE A 125 2.25 -7.85 -15.11
C ILE A 125 1.92 -8.10 -16.58
N ALA A 126 2.79 -8.73 -17.38
CA ALA A 126 2.49 -9.07 -18.77
C ALA A 126 1.36 -10.10 -18.89
N ALA A 127 1.28 -11.04 -17.94
CA ALA A 127 0.22 -12.03 -17.84
C ALA A 127 -1.09 -11.47 -17.26
N TYR A 128 -1.06 -10.26 -16.68
CA TYR A 128 -2.22 -9.56 -16.17
C TYR A 128 -3.14 -9.14 -17.33
N LYS A 129 -4.08 -10.02 -17.65
CA LYS A 129 -5.18 -9.74 -18.59
C LYS A 129 -6.42 -9.22 -17.86
N GLY A 130 -6.23 -8.28 -16.92
CA GLY A 130 -7.31 -7.78 -16.06
C GLY A 130 -7.82 -8.80 -15.03
N LYS A 131 -7.03 -9.84 -14.72
CA LYS A 131 -7.34 -10.82 -13.67
C LYS A 131 -6.58 -10.47 -12.39
N PRO A 132 -7.19 -9.75 -11.42
CA PRO A 132 -6.49 -9.27 -10.23
C PRO A 132 -5.93 -10.39 -9.34
N LYS A 133 -6.49 -11.60 -9.43
CA LYS A 133 -6.02 -12.78 -8.69
C LYS A 133 -4.54 -13.12 -8.97
N ILE A 134 -4.06 -12.92 -10.20
CA ILE A 134 -2.67 -13.25 -10.57
C ILE A 134 -1.69 -12.34 -9.83
N LEU A 135 -2.00 -11.05 -9.83
CA LEU A 135 -1.23 -10.01 -9.16
C LEU A 135 -1.20 -10.23 -7.65
N LEU A 136 -2.36 -10.54 -7.04
CA LEU A 136 -2.45 -10.81 -5.60
C LEU A 136 -1.65 -12.05 -5.16
N ILE A 137 -1.64 -13.11 -5.97
CA ILE A 137 -0.85 -14.33 -5.69
C ILE A 137 0.66 -14.02 -5.72
N PHE A 138 1.10 -13.06 -6.54
CA PHE A 138 2.49 -12.63 -6.60
C PHE A 138 2.85 -11.68 -5.45
N GLU A 139 1.94 -10.77 -5.11
CA GLU A 139 2.14 -9.74 -4.08
C GLU A 139 2.36 -10.33 -2.68
N ILE A 140 1.57 -11.32 -2.27
CA ILE A 140 1.66 -11.91 -0.92
C ILE A 140 3.07 -12.49 -0.65
N PRO A 141 3.63 -13.38 -1.50
CA PRO A 141 5.01 -13.85 -1.36
C PRO A 141 6.04 -12.73 -1.39
N ALA A 142 5.84 -11.70 -2.22
CA ALA A 142 6.77 -10.58 -2.32
C ALA A 142 6.84 -9.76 -1.02
N ILE A 143 5.69 -9.46 -0.42
CA ILE A 143 5.61 -8.79 0.89
C ILE A 143 6.24 -9.66 1.98
N LEU A 144 5.96 -10.96 2.00
CA LEU A 144 6.58 -11.88 2.96
C LEU A 144 8.10 -11.92 2.82
N ALA A 145 8.62 -11.96 1.59
CA ALA A 145 10.04 -11.90 1.33
C ALA A 145 10.67 -10.61 1.84
N LEU A 146 10.00 -9.46 1.70
CA LEU A 146 10.45 -8.19 2.25
C LEU A 146 10.49 -8.20 3.78
N ILE A 147 9.46 -8.73 4.43
CA ILE A 147 9.40 -8.84 5.91
C ILE A 147 10.55 -9.72 6.41
N ILE A 148 10.77 -10.88 5.79
CA ILE A 148 11.86 -11.78 6.14
C ILE A 148 13.22 -11.10 5.91
N SER A 149 13.40 -10.44 4.76
CA SER A 149 14.66 -9.76 4.43
C SER A 149 14.99 -8.63 5.41
N ALA A 150 13.98 -7.85 5.80
CA ALA A 150 14.12 -6.80 6.81
C ALA A 150 14.54 -7.38 8.17
N GLY A 151 13.92 -8.48 8.60
CA GLY A 151 14.26 -9.15 9.87
C GLY A 151 15.63 -9.83 9.88
N LEU A 152 16.07 -10.36 8.73
CA LEU A 152 17.40 -10.95 8.57
C LEU A 152 18.52 -9.91 8.52
N TYR A 153 18.23 -8.70 8.01
CA TYR A 153 19.23 -7.65 7.88
C TYR A 153 19.54 -6.95 9.20
N ASP A 154 18.51 -6.40 9.85
CA ASP A 154 18.65 -5.71 11.13
C ASP A 154 17.45 -6.05 12.02
N LEU A 155 17.66 -7.05 12.88
CA LEU A 155 16.63 -7.53 13.81
C LEU A 155 16.20 -6.43 14.80
N GLY A 156 17.10 -5.50 15.16
CA GLY A 156 16.81 -4.42 16.09
C GLY A 156 15.84 -3.41 15.49
N VAL A 157 16.11 -2.93 14.27
CA VAL A 157 15.22 -2.04 13.52
C VAL A 157 13.91 -2.75 13.19
N PHE A 158 13.98 -4.02 12.79
CA PHE A 158 12.79 -4.81 12.50
C PHE A 158 11.84 -4.92 13.70
N LEU A 159 12.36 -5.28 14.88
CA LEU A 159 11.54 -5.42 16.09
C LEU A 159 11.06 -4.08 16.65
N SER A 160 11.86 -3.01 16.55
CA SER A 160 11.53 -1.70 17.13
C SER A 160 10.63 -0.83 16.25
N ILE A 161 10.67 -1.03 14.92
CA ILE A 161 9.95 -0.17 13.96
C ILE A 161 8.96 -0.99 13.13
N VAL A 162 9.42 -2.03 12.44
CA VAL A 162 8.61 -2.77 11.45
C VAL A 162 7.48 -3.54 12.14
N VAL A 163 7.78 -4.29 13.21
CA VAL A 163 6.78 -5.08 13.94
C VAL A 163 5.69 -4.18 14.56
N PRO A 164 6.00 -3.07 15.26
CA PRO A 164 4.99 -2.14 15.73
C PRO A 164 4.16 -1.52 14.60
N ALA A 165 4.77 -1.19 13.45
CA ALA A 165 4.06 -0.66 12.30
C ALA A 165 3.06 -1.69 11.72
N LEU A 166 3.47 -2.95 11.59
CA LEU A 166 2.58 -4.05 11.17
C LEU A 166 1.44 -4.26 12.18
N PHE A 167 1.74 -4.22 13.48
CA PHE A 167 0.73 -4.33 14.52
C PHE A 167 -0.27 -3.16 14.48
N ALA A 168 0.21 -1.92 14.36
CA ALA A 168 -0.64 -0.75 14.20
C ALA A 168 -1.51 -0.86 12.94
N GLY A 169 -0.93 -1.27 11.82
CA GLY A 169 -1.67 -1.51 10.56
C GLY A 169 -2.78 -2.53 10.72
N THR A 170 -2.49 -3.69 11.33
CA THR A 170 -3.48 -4.74 11.58
C THR A 170 -4.57 -4.30 12.56
N VAL A 171 -4.25 -3.56 13.62
CA VAL A 171 -5.24 -2.99 14.55
C VAL A 171 -6.15 -1.98 13.86
N ILE A 172 -5.58 -1.05 13.09
CA ILE A 172 -6.34 -0.04 12.32
C ILE A 172 -7.26 -0.71 11.31
N ASN A 173 -6.80 -1.82 10.70
CA ASN A 173 -7.55 -2.58 9.70
C ASN A 173 -8.32 -3.77 10.29
N HIS A 174 -8.40 -3.94 11.61
CA HIS A 174 -9.00 -5.12 12.24
C HIS A 174 -10.46 -5.32 11.83
N LYS A 175 -11.21 -4.21 11.66
CA LYS A 175 -12.59 -4.26 11.14
C LYS A 175 -12.65 -4.87 9.73
N ARG A 176 -11.70 -4.55 8.84
CA ARG A 176 -11.61 -5.11 7.48
C ARG A 176 -11.34 -6.61 7.50
N ILE A 177 -10.37 -7.04 8.31
CA ILE A 177 -9.98 -8.45 8.42
C ILE A 177 -11.17 -9.28 8.92
N ARG A 178 -11.94 -8.75 9.88
CA ARG A 178 -13.11 -9.45 10.41
C ARG A 178 -14.22 -9.66 9.37
N TYR A 179 -14.49 -8.67 8.50
CA TYR A 179 -15.50 -8.79 7.43
C TYR A 179 -15.09 -9.70 6.27
N GLN A 180 -13.79 -9.95 6.06
CA GLN A 180 -13.32 -10.84 5.00
C GLN A 180 -13.22 -12.30 5.45
N LEU A 181 -13.17 -12.55 6.77
CA LEU A 181 -13.04 -13.88 7.36
C LEU A 181 -14.36 -14.44 7.90
N PHE A 182 -15.34 -13.58 8.23
CA PHE A 182 -16.65 -13.95 8.78
C PHE A 182 -17.77 -13.29 7.98
#